data_AF-A0A7Y5H8H7-F1
#
_entry.id   AF-A0A7Y5H8H7-F1
#
_cell.length_a   1.000
_cell.length_b   1.000
_cell.length_c   1.000
_cell.angle_alpha   90.00
_cell.angle_beta   90.00
_cell.angle_gamma   90.00
#
_symmetry.space_group_name_H-M   'P 1'
#
loop_
_entity.id
_entity.type
_entity.pdbx_description
1 polymer ?
#
loop_
_entity_poly.entity_id
_entity_poly.type
_entity_poly.pdbx_seq_one_letter_code
_entity_poly.pdbx_strand_id
1 'polypeptide(L)'
;MTLAWIDMVCGAAGDMLLGACVDAGLKVSDLEKELQGLGLPGWSLRARKVRKGSIGATKVDVVIRGRTEFEAMEAERGAEAHGHVHAPGSGEVGAGHHAHARP
;
A
#
# COMPACT_ATOMS: atom_id res chain seq x y z
N MET A 1 -28.82 14.77 -13.78
CA MET A 1 -27.91 15.15 -12.69
C MET A 1 -27.48 13.86 -12.01
N THR A 2 -26.18 13.56 -12.03
CA THR A 2 -25.63 12.29 -11.53
C THR A 2 -24.86 12.58 -10.25
N LEU A 3 -25.18 11.90 -9.15
CA LEU A 3 -24.57 12.11 -7.83
C LEU A 3 -23.74 10.88 -7.48
N ALA A 4 -22.47 11.10 -7.10
CA ALA A 4 -21.66 10.08 -6.45
C ALA A 4 -21.67 10.32 -4.94
N TRP A 5 -22.05 9.30 -4.18
CA TRP A 5 -22.00 9.31 -2.71
C TRP A 5 -20.86 8.39 -2.26
N ILE A 6 -20.00 8.90 -1.39
CA ILE A 6 -18.86 8.15 -0.87
C ILE A 6 -19.04 7.99 0.63
N ASP A 7 -19.31 6.77 1.06
CA ASP A 7 -19.41 6.41 2.47
C ASP A 7 -18.09 5.79 2.93
N MET A 8 -17.34 6.50 3.78
CA MET A 8 -15.98 6.11 4.18
C MET A 8 -15.92 5.90 5.67
N VAL A 9 -15.69 4.65 6.08
CA VAL A 9 -15.57 4.30 7.50
C VAL A 9 -14.27 4.84 8.12
N CYS A 10 -13.22 5.04 7.33
CA CYS A 10 -11.90 5.51 7.79
C CYS A 10 -11.20 6.48 6.82
N GLY A 11 -11.95 7.08 5.89
CA GLY A 11 -11.40 7.92 4.80
C GLY A 11 -10.90 7.12 3.59
N ALA A 12 -10.46 7.84 2.56
CA ALA A 12 -9.74 7.28 1.40
C ALA A 12 -8.39 7.95 1.22
N ALA A 13 -7.40 7.13 0.86
CA ALA A 13 -6.21 7.61 0.17
C ALA A 13 -6.60 8.13 -1.23
N GLY A 14 -5.86 9.12 -1.73
CA GLY A 14 -6.17 9.78 -2.99
C GLY A 14 -6.20 8.82 -4.18
N ASP A 15 -5.30 7.84 -4.22
CA ASP A 15 -5.26 6.79 -5.24
C ASP A 15 -6.51 5.90 -5.24
N MET A 16 -7.07 5.62 -4.07
CA MET A 16 -8.32 4.88 -3.92
C MET A 16 -9.51 5.67 -4.49
N LEU A 17 -9.55 6.99 -4.24
CA LEU A 17 -10.59 7.86 -4.78
C LEU A 17 -10.49 7.95 -6.31
N LEU A 18 -9.28 8.14 -6.85
CA LEU A 18 -9.04 8.15 -8.29
C LEU A 18 -9.47 6.82 -8.93
N GLY A 19 -9.13 5.69 -8.30
CA GLY A 19 -9.57 4.37 -8.73
C GLY A 19 -11.08 4.22 -8.79
N ALA A 20 -11.79 4.71 -7.76
CA ALA A 20 -13.25 4.71 -7.71
C ALA A 20 -13.87 5.55 -8.84
N CYS A 21 -13.30 6.73 -9.14
CA CYS A 21 -13.75 7.55 -10.26
C CYS A 21 -13.59 6.83 -11.61
N VAL A 22 -12.47 6.13 -11.81
CA VAL A 22 -12.23 5.34 -13.02
C VAL A 22 -13.22 4.19 -13.13
N ASP A 23 -13.50 3.48 -12.03
CA ASP A 23 -14.51 2.42 -12.00
C ASP A 23 -15.94 2.96 -12.23
N ALA A 24 -16.20 4.21 -11.87
CA ALA A 24 -17.45 4.91 -12.16
C ALA A 24 -17.56 5.39 -13.64
N GLY A 25 -16.54 5.16 -14.47
CA GLY A 25 -16.55 5.44 -15.90
C GLY A 25 -15.72 6.65 -16.34
N LEU A 26 -15.02 7.33 -15.42
CA LEU A 26 -14.11 8.40 -15.77
C LEU A 26 -12.87 7.85 -16.49
N LYS A 27 -12.46 8.48 -17.59
CA LYS A 27 -11.24 8.06 -18.31
C LYS A 27 -10.00 8.56 -17.57
N VAL A 28 -8.97 7.73 -17.55
CA VAL A 28 -7.68 8.08 -16.94
C VAL A 28 -7.06 9.31 -17.62
N SER A 29 -7.21 9.45 -18.93
CA SER A 29 -6.73 10.62 -19.67
C SER A 29 -7.38 11.93 -19.22
N ASP A 30 -8.67 11.87 -18.85
CA ASP A 30 -9.40 13.05 -18.39
C ASP A 30 -8.93 13.42 -16.97
N LEU A 31 -8.71 12.42 -16.11
CA LEU A 31 -8.07 12.63 -14.80
C LEU A 31 -6.68 13.25 -14.94
N GLU A 32 -5.82 12.72 -15.80
CA GLU A 32 -4.48 13.27 -16.01
C GLU A 32 -4.54 14.73 -16.47
N LYS A 33 -5.43 15.05 -17.41
CA LYS A 33 -5.62 16.42 -17.91
C LYS A 33 -6.05 17.38 -16.81
N GLU A 34 -7.02 17.01 -15.98
CA GLU A 34 -7.49 17.87 -14.88
C GLU A 34 -6.40 18.05 -13.81
N LEU A 35 -5.67 16.98 -13.48
CA LEU A 35 -4.57 17.03 -12.49
C LEU A 35 -3.36 17.83 -12.97
N GLN A 36 -3.15 17.98 -14.29
CA GLN A 36 -2.12 18.90 -14.81
C GLN A 36 -2.35 20.35 -14.37
N GLY A 37 -3.58 20.74 -14.04
CA GLY A 37 -3.91 22.06 -13.48
C GLY A 37 -3.21 22.37 -12.15
N LEU A 38 -2.68 21.36 -11.45
CA LEU A 38 -1.91 21.54 -10.21
C LEU A 38 -0.51 22.14 -10.44
N GLY A 39 -0.01 22.18 -11.68
CA GLY A 39 1.30 22.75 -12.00
C GLY A 39 2.49 21.92 -11.48
N LEU A 40 2.27 20.64 -11.19
CA LEU A 40 3.31 19.72 -10.72
C LEU A 40 3.88 18.93 -11.91
N PRO A 41 5.20 19.01 -12.21
CA PRO A 41 5.82 18.24 -13.28
C PRO A 41 6.30 16.86 -12.81
N GLY A 42 6.57 15.95 -13.76
CA GLY A 42 7.33 14.73 -13.50
C GLY A 42 6.57 13.55 -12.90
N TRP A 43 5.23 13.56 -13.00
CA TRP A 43 4.37 12.44 -12.64
C TRP A 43 3.60 11.91 -13.85
N SER A 44 3.09 10.68 -13.72
CA SER A 44 2.14 10.06 -14.65
C SER A 44 1.20 9.14 -13.87
N LEU A 45 0.00 8.85 -14.38
CA LEU A 45 -0.87 7.85 -13.76
C LEU A 45 -0.70 6.50 -14.42
N ARG A 46 -0.71 5.45 -13.59
CA ARG A 46 -0.79 4.06 -14.04
C ARG A 46 -2.04 3.41 -13.47
N ALA A 47 -3.05 3.22 -14.30
CA ALA A 47 -4.26 2.51 -13.93
C ALA A 47 -4.17 1.02 -14.32
N ARG A 48 -4.49 0.13 -13.40
CA ARG A 48 -4.63 -1.31 -13.69
C ARG A 48 -5.79 -1.91 -12.89
N LYS A 49 -6.43 -2.93 -13.45
CA LYS A 49 -7.39 -3.72 -12.69
C LYS A 49 -6.64 -4.57 -11.67
N VAL A 50 -7.12 -4.57 -10.44
CA VAL A 50 -6.60 -5.38 -9.34
C VAL A 50 -7.73 -6.19 -8.73
N ARG A 51 -7.38 -7.29 -8.07
CA ARG A 51 -8.32 -8.14 -7.35
C ARG A 51 -7.72 -8.53 -6.01
N LYS A 52 -8.48 -8.34 -4.93
CA LYS A 52 -8.11 -8.75 -3.57
C LYS A 52 -9.24 -9.63 -3.04
N GLY A 53 -9.00 -10.94 -3.00
CA GLY A 53 -10.06 -11.92 -2.73
C GLY A 53 -11.16 -11.86 -3.80
N SER A 54 -12.41 -11.67 -3.36
CA SER A 54 -13.58 -11.52 -4.24
C SER A 54 -13.80 -10.09 -4.76
N ILE A 55 -13.03 -9.10 -4.27
CA ILE A 55 -13.23 -7.68 -4.61
C ILE A 55 -12.31 -7.30 -5.77
N GLY A 56 -12.89 -6.80 -6.85
CA GLY A 56 -12.18 -6.20 -7.99
C GLY A 56 -12.28 -4.67 -7.95
N ALA A 57 -11.20 -3.99 -8.32
CA ALA A 57 -11.15 -2.53 -8.39
C ALA A 57 -10.12 -2.06 -9.43
N THR A 58 -10.16 -0.79 -9.79
CA THR A 58 -9.03 -0.12 -10.46
C THR A 58 -8.07 0.44 -9.41
N LYS A 59 -6.80 0.04 -9.48
CA LYS A 59 -5.72 0.69 -8.76
C LYS A 59 -5.07 1.72 -9.67
N VAL A 60 -5.04 2.97 -9.21
CA VAL A 60 -4.38 4.09 -9.89
C VAL A 60 -3.11 4.42 -9.11
N ASP A 61 -1.94 4.16 -9.67
CA ASP A 61 -0.70 4.63 -9.05
C ASP A 61 -0.29 5.99 -9.62
N VAL A 62 0.20 6.86 -8.74
CA VAL A 62 0.97 8.04 -9.15
C VAL A 62 2.43 7.63 -9.27
N VAL A 63 2.96 7.72 -10.48
CA VAL A 63 4.34 7.32 -10.80
C VAL A 63 5.19 8.58 -10.90
N ILE A 64 6.16 8.73 -10.00
CA ILE A 64 7.11 9.84 -9.98
C ILE A 64 8.48 9.29 -10.37
N ARG A 65 9.08 9.85 -11.43
CA ARG A 65 10.40 9.40 -11.96
C ARG A 65 10.45 7.88 -12.22
N GLY A 66 9.35 7.30 -12.72
CA GLY A 66 9.26 5.88 -13.04
C GLY A 66 9.04 4.94 -11.86
N ARG A 67 8.92 5.46 -10.63
CA ARG A 67 8.63 4.67 -9.43
C ARG A 67 7.32 5.08 -8.79
N THR A 68 6.64 4.11 -8.20
CA THR A 68 5.51 4.29 -7.29
C THR A 68 6.01 4.44 -5.86
N GLU A 69 5.16 4.91 -4.95
CA GLU A 69 5.50 4.98 -3.52
C GLU A 69 5.88 3.61 -2.94
N PHE A 70 5.18 2.55 -3.37
CA PHE A 70 5.43 1.19 -2.89
C PHE A 70 6.81 0.68 -3.33
N GLU A 71 7.17 0.91 -4.60
CA GLU A 71 8.48 0.54 -5.15
C GLU A 71 9.62 1.35 -4.49
N ALA A 72 9.37 2.62 -4.15
CA ALA A 72 10.34 3.43 -3.42
C ALA A 72 10.58 2.90 -2.00
N MET A 73 9.50 2.57 -1.27
CA MET A 73 9.59 2.06 0.09
C MET A 73 10.25 0.67 0.16
N GLU A 74 9.99 -0.22 -0.81
CA GLU A 74 10.66 -1.52 -0.89
C GLU A 74 12.16 -1.40 -1.17
N ALA A 75 12.56 -0.47 -2.04
CA ALA A 75 13.97 -0.19 -2.31
C ALA A 75 14.72 0.29 -1.06
N GLU A 76 14.07 1.11 -0.23
CA GLU A 76 14.64 1.58 1.05
C GLU A 76 14.69 0.47 2.10
N ARG A 77 13.63 -0.34 2.23
CA ARG A 77 13.58 -1.44 3.21
C ARG A 77 14.59 -2.56 2.91
N GLY A 78 14.92 -2.79 1.64
CA GLY A 78 15.99 -3.70 1.23
C GLY A 78 17.40 -3.24 1.63
N ALA A 79 17.59 -1.95 1.95
CA ALA A 79 18.87 -1.40 2.38
C ALA A 79 19.11 -1.52 3.90
N GLU A 80 18.05 -1.63 4.72
CA GLU A 80 18.11 -1.74 6.19
C GLU A 80 17.95 -3.20 6.69
N ALA A 81 18.61 -4.16 6.05
CA ALA A 81 18.74 -5.50 6.63
C ALA A 81 19.71 -5.46 7.84
N HIS A 82 19.19 -5.10 9.02
CA HIS A 82 19.89 -5.22 10.29
C HIS A 82 20.18 -6.70 10.59
N GLY A 83 21.44 -7.08 10.39
CA GLY A 83 21.98 -8.35 10.84
C GLY A 83 22.00 -8.43 12.36
N HIS A 84 20.94 -8.95 12.96
CA HIS A 84 20.99 -9.41 14.34
C HIS A 84 21.83 -10.69 14.39
N VAL A 85 23.13 -10.54 14.67
CA VAL A 85 23.99 -11.66 15.05
C VAL A 85 23.51 -12.13 16.44
N HIS A 86 22.90 -13.30 16.51
CA HIS A 86 22.72 -14.00 17.78
C HIS A 86 24.09 -14.52 18.21
N ALA A 87 24.74 -13.84 19.15
CA ALA A 87 25.90 -14.40 19.85
C ALA A 87 25.45 -15.61 20.70
N PRO A 88 26.21 -16.73 20.75
CA PRO A 88 25.88 -17.84 21.63
C PRO A 88 26.14 -17.41 23.07
N GLY A 89 25.07 -17.19 23.83
CA GLY A 89 25.14 -16.90 25.25
C GLY A 89 25.57 -18.14 26.04
N SER A 90 26.76 -18.09 26.61
CA SER A 90 27.15 -18.90 27.76
C SER A 90 26.38 -18.42 29.00
N GLY A 91 25.49 -19.25 29.52
CA GLY A 91 24.72 -18.96 30.72
C GLY A 91 24.02 -20.21 31.25
N GLU A 92 24.72 -20.95 32.11
CA GLU A 92 24.14 -21.96 32.97
C GLU A 92 23.10 -21.32 33.88
N VAL A 93 21.86 -21.84 33.92
CA VAL A 93 20.97 -21.75 35.09
C VAL A 93 19.87 -22.81 35.04
N GLY A 94 19.82 -23.63 36.08
CA GLY A 94 18.58 -23.93 36.81
C GLY A 94 17.68 -25.05 36.28
N ALA A 95 17.83 -26.24 36.88
CA ALA A 95 16.81 -27.28 36.89
C ALA A 95 15.49 -26.74 37.49
N GLY A 96 14.39 -26.91 36.77
CA GLY A 96 13.03 -26.62 37.23
C GLY A 96 12.05 -27.66 36.69
N HIS A 97 11.45 -28.43 37.60
CA HIS A 97 10.55 -29.55 37.34
C HIS A 97 9.30 -29.16 36.53
N HIS A 98 8.98 -29.94 35.49
CA HIS A 98 7.67 -29.97 34.85
C HIS A 98 6.81 -31.09 35.45
N ALA A 99 5.78 -30.72 36.22
CA ALA A 99 4.66 -31.59 36.55
C ALA A 99 3.37 -30.83 36.27
N HIS A 100 2.70 -31.14 35.17
CA HIS A 100 1.34 -30.68 34.89
C HIS A 100 0.38 -31.85 35.05
N ALA A 101 -0.29 -31.89 36.20
CA ALA A 101 -1.52 -32.66 36.39
C ALA A 101 -2.71 -31.79 35.95
N ARG A 102 -3.58 -32.39 35.13
CA ARG A 102 -4.82 -31.79 34.62
C ARG A 102 -5.92 -31.80 35.70
N PRO A 103 -6.85 -30.86 35.62
CA PRO A 103 -8.28 -31.18 35.64
C PRO A 103 -8.93 -30.94 34.27
#